data_AF-A0AB37W158-F1
#
_entry.id   AF-A0AB37W158-F1
#
_cell.length_a   1.000
_cell.length_b   1.000
_cell.length_c   1.000
_cell.angle_alpha   90.00
_cell.angle_beta   90.00
_cell.angle_gamma   90.00
#
_symmetry.space_group_name_H-M   'P 1'
#
loop_
_entity.id
_entity.type
_entity.pdbx_description
1 polymer ?
#
loop_
_entity_poly.entity_id
_entity_poly.type
_entity_poly.pdbx_seq_one_letter_code
_entity_poly.pdbx_strand_id
1 'polypeptide(L)'
;MYVKGVVIGSVSFRTDPFPDGVITKDCLECLGWVFDKNAKEIAEVPAKLWQTLVADRDPQGGPPPPWYKTACQHCLAYQTNNGHINLGNILRRKLQTGSQDLVYDYLCRVRAVTWNRSFLRGDPICSAASEDCGSNHDELVGFGPPLTERGDVIAILYGGSVPVIFRPTENSSGDHLGYRFVGEAYIYGKMDDEAFGVHCQEGTFKLL
;
A
#
# COMPACT_ATOMS: atom_id res chain seq x y z
N MET A 1 5.50 -23.23 -14.76
CA MET A 1 4.27 -22.68 -15.40
C MET A 1 4.63 -21.32 -16.01
N TYR A 2 4.03 -20.88 -17.12
CA TYR A 2 4.27 -19.53 -17.66
C TYR A 2 3.02 -18.69 -17.54
N VAL A 3 3.17 -17.47 -17.04
CA VAL A 3 2.10 -16.47 -16.94
C VAL A 3 2.52 -15.19 -17.64
N LYS A 4 1.57 -14.48 -18.23
CA LYS A 4 1.82 -13.21 -18.92
C LYS A 4 1.29 -12.05 -18.10
N GLY A 5 1.95 -10.90 -18.24
CA GLY A 5 1.52 -9.68 -17.58
C GLY A 5 2.48 -8.55 -17.87
N VAL A 6 2.40 -7.54 -17.02
CA VAL A 6 3.18 -6.30 -17.12
C VAL A 6 4.01 -6.17 -15.86
N VAL A 7 5.28 -5.77 -16.02
CA VAL A 7 6.10 -5.31 -14.90
C VAL A 7 5.91 -3.80 -14.75
N ILE A 8 5.55 -3.36 -13.54
CA ILE A 8 5.37 -1.94 -13.23
C ILE A 8 6.53 -1.34 -12.43
N GLY A 9 7.27 -2.16 -11.68
CA GLY A 9 8.39 -1.68 -10.87
C GLY A 9 9.09 -2.77 -10.07
N SER A 10 10.04 -2.35 -9.23
CA SER A 10 10.71 -3.22 -8.25
C SER A 10 10.67 -2.60 -6.86
N VAL A 11 10.48 -3.42 -5.83
CA VAL A 11 10.45 -2.98 -4.43
C VAL A 11 11.81 -2.40 -4.04
N SER A 12 11.83 -1.12 -3.70
CA SER A 12 13.04 -0.39 -3.26
C SER A 12 13.11 -0.23 -1.75
N PHE A 13 11.95 -0.25 -1.08
CA PHE A 13 11.83 -0.14 0.37
C PHE A 13 10.65 -0.96 0.90
N ARG A 14 10.78 -1.48 2.12
CA ARG A 14 9.66 -2.05 2.88
C ARG A 14 9.78 -1.84 4.38
N THR A 15 8.63 -1.85 5.06
CA THR A 15 8.57 -2.00 6.52
C THR A 15 8.46 -3.45 6.92
N ASP A 16 8.76 -3.74 8.18
CA ASP A 16 8.28 -4.99 8.78
C ASP A 16 6.77 -5.16 8.67
N PRO A 17 6.26 -6.41 8.56
CA PRO A 17 4.82 -6.62 8.51
C PRO A 17 4.20 -6.04 9.77
N PHE A 18 2.95 -5.59 9.70
CA PHE A 18 2.27 -5.06 10.88
C PHE A 18 1.56 -6.20 11.65
N PRO A 19 2.15 -6.78 12.72
CA PRO A 19 1.51 -7.88 13.45
C PRO A 19 0.34 -7.41 14.32
N ASP A 20 0.43 -6.22 14.92
CA ASP A 20 -0.53 -5.75 15.94
C ASP A 20 -1.34 -4.51 15.50
N GLY A 21 -1.37 -4.23 14.19
CA GLY A 21 -2.08 -3.07 13.67
C GLY A 21 -1.48 -1.74 14.17
N VAL A 22 -0.16 -1.64 14.25
CA VAL A 22 0.53 -0.35 14.45
C VAL A 22 0.99 0.15 13.09
N ILE A 23 0.42 1.26 12.62
CA ILE A 23 0.90 1.94 11.42
C ILE A 23 2.06 2.83 11.83
N THR A 24 3.25 2.55 11.29
CA THR A 24 4.49 3.23 11.67
C THR A 24 4.52 4.66 11.12
N LYS A 25 5.36 5.49 11.75
CA LYS A 25 5.58 6.88 11.32
C LYS A 25 6.13 6.90 9.89
N ASP A 26 7.13 6.06 9.62
CA ASP A 26 7.75 5.95 8.29
C ASP A 26 6.73 5.61 7.20
N CYS A 27 5.77 4.71 7.46
CA CYS A 27 4.69 4.39 6.54
C CYS A 27 3.83 5.64 6.24
N LEU A 28 3.43 6.38 7.28
CA LEU A 28 2.64 7.60 7.12
C LEU A 28 3.42 8.68 6.36
N GLU A 29 4.70 8.88 6.66
CA GLU A 29 5.56 9.86 5.97
C GLU A 29 5.76 9.51 4.50
N CYS A 30 5.96 8.22 4.17
CA CYS A 30 6.00 7.76 2.78
C CYS A 30 4.67 8.02 2.04
N LEU A 31 3.56 8.05 2.76
CA LEU A 31 2.25 8.39 2.21
C LEU A 31 1.97 9.89 2.15
N GLY A 32 2.96 10.73 2.49
CA GLY A 32 2.88 12.20 2.44
C GLY A 32 2.40 12.84 3.74
N TRP A 33 2.33 12.10 4.84
CA TRP A 33 2.06 12.70 6.15
C TRP A 33 3.29 13.44 6.68
N VAL A 34 3.07 14.56 7.36
CA VAL A 34 4.11 15.23 8.14
C VAL A 34 3.69 15.20 9.59
N PHE A 35 4.43 14.45 10.41
CA PHE A 35 4.13 14.36 11.84
C PHE A 35 4.56 15.64 12.56
N ASP A 36 3.59 16.31 13.19
CA ASP A 36 3.83 17.40 14.13
C ASP A 36 3.25 17.07 15.51
N LYS A 37 4.14 16.89 16.48
CA LYS A 37 3.78 16.61 17.88
C LYS A 37 3.06 17.77 18.58
N ASN A 38 3.18 18.99 18.05
CA ASN A 38 2.61 20.20 18.64
C ASN A 38 1.32 20.62 17.94
N ALA A 39 0.92 19.94 16.86
CA ALA A 39 -0.30 20.26 16.14
C ALA A 39 -1.51 20.08 17.05
N LYS A 40 -2.28 21.16 17.20
CA LYS A 40 -3.54 21.15 17.98
C LYS A 40 -4.70 20.59 17.17
N GLU A 41 -4.63 20.73 15.85
CA GLU A 41 -5.66 20.28 14.91
C GLU A 41 -4.99 19.71 13.66
N ILE A 42 -5.64 18.72 13.06
CA ILE A 42 -5.26 18.21 11.75
C ILE A 42 -6.14 18.91 10.71
N ALA A 43 -5.57 19.75 9.85
CA ALA A 43 -6.36 20.51 8.87
C ALA A 43 -6.69 19.69 7.61
N GLU A 44 -5.73 18.91 7.11
CA GLU A 44 -5.87 18.17 5.86
C GLU A 44 -5.17 16.82 5.93
N VAL A 45 -5.75 15.81 5.27
CA VAL A 45 -5.18 14.47 5.12
C VAL A 45 -4.93 14.20 3.64
N PRO A 46 -3.70 13.83 3.25
CA PRO A 46 -3.38 13.47 1.87
C PRO A 46 -4.25 12.34 1.35
N ALA A 47 -4.75 12.45 0.11
CA ALA A 47 -5.57 11.43 -0.54
C ALA A 47 -4.87 10.06 -0.58
N LYS A 48 -3.61 10.08 -1.06
CA LYS A 48 -2.69 8.94 -1.09
C LYS A 48 -2.64 8.18 0.24
N LEU A 49 -2.68 8.89 1.38
CA LEU A 49 -2.61 8.28 2.70
C LEU A 49 -3.87 7.52 3.07
N TRP A 50 -5.00 8.21 3.13
CA TRP A 50 -6.23 7.59 3.65
C TRP A 50 -6.75 6.52 2.69
N GLN A 51 -6.57 6.70 1.38
CA GLN A 51 -6.94 5.70 0.38
C GLN A 51 -6.05 4.47 0.45
N THR A 52 -4.73 4.64 0.57
CA THR A 52 -3.82 3.49 0.66
C THR A 52 -4.12 2.63 1.88
N LEU A 53 -4.38 3.24 3.04
CA LEU A 53 -4.70 2.49 4.27
C LEU A 53 -5.95 1.61 4.16
N VAL A 54 -6.86 1.90 3.22
CA VAL A 54 -8.07 1.09 2.97
C VAL A 54 -8.03 0.35 1.64
N ALA A 55 -6.87 0.32 0.98
CA ALA A 55 -6.68 -0.20 -0.37
C ALA A 55 -7.69 0.38 -1.38
N ASP A 56 -8.02 1.66 -1.23
CA ASP A 56 -9.01 2.42 -2.00
C ASP A 56 -10.36 1.70 -2.18
N ARG A 57 -10.81 0.95 -1.16
CA ARG A 57 -12.05 0.18 -1.21
C ARG A 57 -12.78 0.16 0.12
N ASP A 58 -14.10 0.03 0.04
CA ASP A 58 -14.97 -0.30 1.17
C ASP A 58 -14.90 -1.81 1.51
N PRO A 59 -15.60 -2.30 2.56
CA PRO A 59 -15.61 -3.72 2.91
C PRO A 59 -16.24 -4.65 1.87
N GLN A 60 -17.08 -4.13 0.97
CA GLN A 60 -17.73 -4.87 -0.11
C GLN A 60 -16.91 -4.83 -1.42
N GLY A 61 -15.75 -4.17 -1.41
CA GLY A 61 -14.94 -3.98 -2.61
C GLY A 61 -15.46 -2.86 -3.53
N GLY A 62 -16.38 -2.02 -3.06
CA GLY A 62 -16.80 -0.79 -3.75
C GLY A 62 -15.85 0.38 -3.50
N PRO A 63 -16.12 1.56 -4.10
CA PRO A 63 -15.34 2.77 -3.84
C PRO A 63 -15.45 3.19 -2.37
N PRO A 64 -14.40 3.78 -1.79
CA PRO A 64 -14.41 4.12 -0.37
C PRO A 64 -15.40 5.28 -0.10
N PRO A 65 -16.19 5.21 0.98
CA PRO A 65 -17.11 6.28 1.34
C PRO A 65 -16.40 7.62 1.62
N PRO A 66 -17.00 8.78 1.29
CA PRO A 66 -16.38 10.09 1.50
C PRO A 66 -15.97 10.38 2.96
N TRP A 67 -16.66 9.76 3.93
CA TRP A 67 -16.37 9.95 5.36
C TRP A 67 -15.08 9.26 5.83
N TYR A 68 -14.45 8.40 5.01
CA TYR A 68 -13.18 7.75 5.34
C TYR A 68 -12.05 8.77 5.55
N LYS A 69 -12.04 9.87 4.77
CA LYS A 69 -11.06 10.96 4.95
C LYS A 69 -11.18 11.55 6.36
N THR A 70 -12.40 11.86 6.80
CA THR A 70 -12.69 12.41 8.13
C THR A 70 -12.35 11.42 9.24
N ALA A 71 -12.63 10.13 9.04
CA ALA A 71 -12.25 9.10 10.00
C ALA A 71 -10.72 8.96 10.12
N CYS A 72 -9.99 9.01 9.01
CA CYS A 72 -8.53 9.02 8.99
C CYS A 72 -7.96 10.24 9.72
N GLN A 73 -8.50 11.43 9.46
CA GLN A 73 -8.14 12.67 10.14
C GLN A 73 -8.29 12.55 11.65
N HIS A 74 -9.41 11.98 12.10
CA HIS A 74 -9.64 11.70 13.52
C HIS A 74 -8.59 10.73 14.07
N CYS A 75 -8.24 9.65 13.36
CA CYS A 75 -7.19 8.71 13.79
C CYS A 75 -5.80 9.38 13.92
N LEU A 76 -5.45 10.30 13.03
CA LEU A 76 -4.18 11.04 13.06
C LEU A 76 -4.06 11.95 14.29
N ALA A 77 -5.19 12.49 14.79
CA ALA A 77 -5.21 13.23 16.05
C ALA A 77 -4.87 12.37 17.30
N TYR A 78 -4.84 11.04 17.17
CA TYR A 78 -4.45 10.09 18.22
C TYR A 78 -3.11 9.39 17.96
N GLN A 79 -2.25 9.98 17.12
CA GLN A 79 -0.87 9.50 16.97
C GLN A 79 -0.14 9.45 18.33
N THR A 80 0.75 8.49 18.48
CA THR A 80 1.66 8.42 19.63
C THR A 80 2.66 9.58 19.58
N ASN A 81 3.37 9.81 20.68
CA ASN A 81 4.47 10.80 20.72
C ASN A 81 5.58 10.54 19.68
N ASN A 82 5.65 9.30 19.15
CA ASN A 82 6.59 8.89 18.11
C ASN A 82 5.98 8.93 16.70
N GLY A 83 4.74 9.43 16.54
CA GLY A 83 4.06 9.56 15.26
C GLY A 83 3.41 8.29 14.72
N HIS A 84 3.25 7.24 15.53
CA HIS A 84 2.60 5.99 15.11
C HIS A 84 1.09 6.04 15.36
N ILE A 85 0.33 5.28 14.59
CA ILE A 85 -1.09 5.01 14.88
C ILE A 85 -1.21 3.60 15.42
N ASN A 86 -1.64 3.44 16.67
CA ASN A 86 -1.96 2.14 17.24
C ASN A 86 -3.46 1.87 17.12
N LEU A 87 -3.85 1.07 16.11
CA LEU A 87 -5.26 0.80 15.80
C LEU A 87 -5.97 0.14 17.00
N GLY A 88 -5.30 -0.78 17.70
CA GLY A 88 -5.84 -1.48 18.87
C GLY A 88 -6.19 -0.54 20.03
N ASN A 89 -5.34 0.45 20.31
CA ASN A 89 -5.58 1.44 21.35
C ASN A 89 -6.77 2.35 21.03
N ILE A 90 -6.90 2.78 19.76
CA ILE A 90 -8.01 3.65 19.33
C ILE A 90 -9.33 2.86 19.37
N LEU A 91 -9.34 1.63 18.85
CA LEU A 91 -10.49 0.73 18.90
C LEU A 91 -10.95 0.46 20.34
N ARG A 92 -10.02 0.13 21.24
CA ARG A 92 -10.34 -0.12 22.66
C ARG A 92 -10.95 1.10 23.34
N ARG A 93 -10.41 2.29 23.10
CA ARG A 93 -10.96 3.54 23.65
C ARG A 93 -12.39 3.80 23.18
N LYS A 94 -12.69 3.57 21.90
CA LYS A 94 -14.05 3.75 21.35
C LYS A 94 -15.05 2.76 21.92
N LEU A 95 -14.66 1.50 22.07
CA LEU A 95 -15.49 0.48 22.71
C LEU A 95 -15.86 0.86 24.16
N GLN A 96 -14.93 1.49 24.90
CA GLN A 96 -15.20 1.97 26.26
C GLN A 96 -16.20 3.14 26.32
N THR A 97 -16.27 3.95 25.26
CA THR A 97 -17.23 5.06 25.15
C THR A 97 -18.60 4.64 24.60
N GLY A 98 -18.80 3.34 24.29
CA GLY A 98 -20.09 2.81 23.81
C GLY A 98 -20.48 3.26 22.39
N SER A 99 -19.57 3.86 21.63
CA SER A 99 -19.81 4.38 20.28
C SER A 99 -19.19 3.44 19.24
N GLN A 100 -20.02 2.55 18.66
CA GLN A 100 -19.73 2.05 17.31
C GLN A 100 -20.01 3.20 16.35
N ASP A 101 -18.98 3.96 16.03
CA ASP A 101 -19.07 5.12 15.14
C ASP A 101 -18.30 4.89 13.83
N LEU A 102 -18.44 5.83 12.89
CA LEU A 102 -17.79 5.78 11.57
C LEU A 102 -16.28 5.50 11.65
N VAL A 103 -15.61 5.93 12.73
CA VAL A 103 -14.17 5.70 12.89
C VAL A 103 -13.88 4.24 13.23
N TYR A 104 -14.77 3.55 13.95
CA TYR A 104 -14.64 2.11 14.20
C TYR A 104 -14.66 1.32 12.89
N ASP A 105 -15.61 1.61 12.00
CA ASP A 105 -15.74 0.94 10.71
C ASP A 105 -14.52 1.18 9.81
N TYR A 106 -14.04 2.43 9.77
CA TYR A 106 -12.78 2.77 9.10
C TYR A 106 -11.59 1.97 9.66
N LEU A 107 -11.41 1.95 10.99
CA LEU A 107 -10.31 1.22 11.62
C LEU A 107 -10.37 -0.28 11.38
N CYS A 108 -11.56 -0.87 11.35
CA CYS A 108 -11.75 -2.27 10.98
C CYS A 108 -11.27 -2.54 9.54
N ARG A 109 -11.60 -1.65 8.61
CA ARG A 109 -11.12 -1.73 7.22
C ARG A 109 -9.60 -1.57 7.13
N VAL A 110 -9.03 -0.56 7.77
CA VAL A 110 -7.57 -0.35 7.80
C VAL A 110 -6.87 -1.59 8.33
N ARG A 111 -7.33 -2.13 9.47
CA ARG A 111 -6.78 -3.35 10.03
C ARG A 111 -6.87 -4.52 9.06
N ALA A 112 -8.01 -4.72 8.39
CA ALA A 112 -8.15 -5.80 7.41
C ALA A 112 -7.18 -5.69 6.23
N VAL A 113 -6.84 -4.47 5.82
CA VAL A 113 -5.89 -4.20 4.73
C VAL A 113 -4.45 -4.36 5.19
N THR A 114 -4.08 -3.81 6.34
CA THR A 114 -2.68 -3.71 6.76
C THR A 114 -2.19 -4.88 7.60
N TRP A 115 -3.08 -5.71 8.15
CA TRP A 115 -2.70 -6.81 9.04
C TRP A 115 -1.79 -7.83 8.35
N ASN A 116 -0.66 -8.13 9.00
CA ASN A 116 0.34 -9.07 8.49
C ASN A 116 0.81 -8.76 7.05
N ARG A 117 0.79 -7.49 6.67
CA ARG A 117 1.32 -6.99 5.40
C ARG A 117 2.47 -6.03 5.65
N SER A 118 3.42 -5.99 4.73
CA SER A 118 4.49 -5.00 4.72
C SER A 118 4.06 -3.80 3.88
N PHE A 119 4.23 -2.58 4.41
CA PHE A 119 4.21 -1.40 3.55
C PHE A 119 5.43 -1.46 2.64
N LEU A 120 5.26 -1.08 1.37
CA LEU A 120 6.32 -1.08 0.39
C LEU A 120 6.34 0.22 -0.42
N ARG A 121 7.54 0.56 -0.89
CA ARG A 121 7.74 1.48 -2.00
C ARG A 121 8.48 0.77 -3.12
N GLY A 122 8.17 1.13 -4.35
CA GLY A 122 8.83 0.60 -5.53
C GLY A 122 9.34 1.71 -6.44
N ASP A 123 10.42 1.39 -7.12
CA ASP A 123 10.95 2.22 -8.20
C ASP A 123 10.21 1.82 -9.48
N PRO A 124 9.54 2.76 -10.18
CA PRO A 124 8.87 2.48 -11.44
C PRO A 124 9.90 2.15 -12.53
N ILE A 125 9.57 1.23 -13.44
CA ILE A 125 10.45 0.90 -14.58
C ILE A 125 10.47 2.03 -15.63
N CYS A 126 9.38 2.79 -15.71
CA CYS A 126 9.27 3.93 -16.62
C CYS A 126 9.13 5.19 -15.78
N SER A 127 10.22 5.92 -15.58
CA SER A 127 10.10 7.35 -15.29
C SER A 127 9.48 8.00 -16.51
N ALA A 128 8.31 8.60 -16.35
CA ALA A 128 7.72 9.39 -17.41
C ALA A 128 8.67 10.56 -17.69
N ALA A 129 9.49 10.44 -18.74
CA ALA A 129 10.11 11.56 -19.41
C ALA A 129 9.04 12.34 -20.21
N SER A 130 7.94 12.71 -19.55
CA SER A 130 6.98 13.68 -20.04
C SER A 130 7.02 14.86 -19.07
N GLU A 131 7.70 15.93 -19.47
CA GLU A 131 7.84 17.18 -18.73
C GLU A 131 6.51 17.95 -18.52
N ASP A 132 5.35 17.31 -18.68
CA ASP A 132 4.06 18.01 -18.82
C ASP A 132 2.88 17.35 -18.08
N CYS A 133 3.13 16.51 -17.08
CA CYS A 133 2.08 15.95 -16.20
C CYS A 133 2.34 16.38 -14.76
N GLY A 134 1.82 17.54 -14.35
CA GLY A 134 1.90 18.01 -12.97
C GLY A 134 1.07 17.13 -12.01
N SER A 135 1.60 15.97 -11.60
CA SER A 135 1.11 15.19 -10.46
C SER A 135 2.05 14.01 -10.15
N ASN A 136 2.51 13.92 -8.90
CA ASN A 136 3.43 12.92 -8.32
C ASN A 136 2.96 11.44 -8.38
N HIS A 137 2.57 10.91 -9.54
CA HIS A 137 2.05 9.54 -9.70
C HIS A 137 3.11 8.48 -10.04
N ASP A 138 4.39 8.84 -10.02
CA ASP A 138 5.48 7.92 -10.34
C ASP A 138 5.90 7.05 -9.15
N GLU A 139 5.53 7.42 -7.92
CA GLU A 139 5.92 6.65 -6.73
C GLU A 139 4.97 5.44 -6.55
N LEU A 140 5.51 4.23 -6.68
CA LEU A 140 4.76 3.01 -6.38
C LEU A 140 4.73 2.81 -4.87
N VAL A 141 3.56 3.00 -4.24
CA VAL A 141 3.39 2.78 -2.80
C VAL A 141 2.22 1.86 -2.52
N GLY A 142 2.30 1.06 -1.46
CA GLY A 142 1.19 0.19 -1.08
C GLY A 142 1.55 -0.88 -0.07
N PHE A 143 0.81 -2.00 -0.10
CA PHE A 143 0.94 -3.10 0.85
C PHE A 143 1.14 -4.43 0.14
N GLY A 144 2.27 -5.07 0.42
CA GLY A 144 2.60 -6.40 -0.08
C GLY A 144 2.45 -7.50 0.98
N PRO A 145 2.60 -8.78 0.58
CA PRO A 145 2.67 -9.91 1.50
C PRO A 145 3.78 -9.74 2.55
N PRO A 146 3.71 -10.44 3.69
CA PRO A 146 4.67 -10.29 4.80
C PRO A 146 6.10 -10.67 4.40
N LEU A 147 6.25 -11.55 3.40
CA LEU A 147 7.54 -12.01 2.89
C LEU A 147 8.11 -11.14 1.76
N THR A 148 7.49 -9.99 1.46
CA THR A 148 8.04 -9.05 0.47
C THR A 148 9.46 -8.65 0.86
N GLU A 149 10.37 -8.54 -0.11
CA GLU A 149 11.76 -8.12 0.07
C GLU A 149 12.15 -7.05 -0.95
N ARG A 150 13.23 -6.31 -0.66
CA ARG A 150 13.83 -5.38 -1.61
C ARG A 150 14.35 -6.17 -2.82
N GLY A 151 14.10 -5.65 -4.02
CA GLY A 151 14.41 -6.31 -5.29
C GLY A 151 13.31 -7.24 -5.80
N ASP A 152 12.25 -7.49 -5.01
CA ASP A 152 11.08 -8.17 -5.54
C ASP A 152 10.43 -7.32 -6.65
N VAL A 153 9.90 -8.01 -7.65
CA VAL A 153 9.27 -7.41 -8.83
C VAL A 153 7.78 -7.20 -8.56
N ILE A 154 7.30 -6.01 -8.87
CA ILE A 154 5.89 -5.64 -8.82
C ILE A 154 5.33 -5.78 -10.24
N ALA A 155 4.33 -6.65 -10.39
CA ALA A 155 3.74 -6.96 -11.69
C ALA A 155 2.21 -7.03 -11.61
N ILE A 156 1.55 -6.91 -12.76
CA ILE A 156 0.11 -7.16 -12.90
C ILE A 156 -0.05 -8.22 -13.97
N LEU A 157 -0.71 -9.33 -13.62
CA LEU A 157 -0.94 -10.44 -14.53
C LEU A 157 -2.15 -10.16 -15.43
N TYR A 158 -2.07 -10.59 -16.70
CA TYR A 158 -3.23 -10.52 -17.58
C TYR A 158 -4.36 -11.41 -17.05
N GLY A 159 -5.56 -10.83 -16.96
CA GLY A 159 -6.73 -11.46 -16.36
C GLY A 159 -6.75 -11.41 -14.83
N GLY A 160 -5.76 -10.79 -14.19
CA GLY A 160 -5.79 -10.45 -12.76
C GLY A 160 -6.24 -9.01 -12.54
N SER A 161 -6.92 -8.75 -11.42
CA SER A 161 -7.42 -7.41 -11.05
C SER A 161 -6.51 -6.67 -10.06
N VAL A 162 -5.44 -7.32 -9.60
CA VAL A 162 -4.56 -6.81 -8.54
C VAL A 162 -3.08 -6.98 -8.88
N PRO A 163 -2.20 -6.08 -8.42
CA PRO A 163 -0.76 -6.29 -8.44
C PRO A 163 -0.34 -7.53 -7.66
N VAL A 164 0.77 -8.11 -8.09
CA VAL A 164 1.42 -9.26 -7.48
C VAL A 164 2.90 -8.99 -7.27
N ILE A 165 3.46 -9.65 -6.25
CA ILE A 165 4.88 -9.59 -5.93
C ILE A 165 5.54 -10.90 -6.38
N PHE A 166 6.58 -10.78 -7.18
CA PHE A 166 7.41 -11.88 -7.65
C PHE A 166 8.83 -11.74 -7.12
N ARG A 167 9.42 -12.86 -6.66
CA ARG A 167 10.84 -12.90 -6.35
C ARG A 167 11.63 -13.48 -7.52
N PRO A 168 12.53 -12.70 -8.16
CA PRO A 168 13.50 -13.26 -9.10
C PRO A 168 14.30 -14.37 -8.43
N THR A 169 14.51 -15.47 -9.14
CA THR A 169 15.36 -16.57 -8.69
C THR A 169 16.47 -16.76 -9.70
N GLU A 170 17.69 -16.87 -9.19
CA GLU A 170 18.90 -17.10 -9.98
C GLU A 170 19.49 -18.46 -9.63
N ASN A 171 20.19 -19.09 -10.58
CA ASN A 171 20.98 -20.28 -10.31
C ASN A 171 22.33 -19.91 -9.63
N SER A 172 23.10 -20.91 -9.22
CA SER A 172 24.43 -20.70 -8.62
C SER A 172 25.44 -19.99 -9.55
N SER A 173 25.14 -19.91 -10.85
CA SER A 173 25.94 -19.25 -11.88
C SER A 173 25.50 -17.80 -12.15
N GLY A 174 24.42 -17.34 -11.52
CA GLY A 174 23.84 -16.00 -11.71
C GLY A 174 22.82 -15.89 -12.86
N ASP A 175 22.48 -16.99 -13.53
CA ASP A 175 21.47 -16.96 -14.59
C ASP A 175 20.06 -16.94 -14.00
N HIS A 176 19.21 -16.08 -14.56
CA HIS A 176 17.80 -15.99 -14.20
C HIS A 176 17.06 -17.31 -14.49
N LEU A 177 16.59 -17.97 -13.44
CA LEU A 177 15.91 -19.26 -13.51
C LEU A 177 14.39 -19.10 -13.73
N GLY A 178 13.83 -18.02 -13.19
CA GLY A 178 12.40 -17.71 -13.18
C GLY A 178 12.02 -16.89 -11.95
N TYR A 179 10.73 -16.94 -11.59
CA TYR A 179 10.15 -16.17 -10.49
C TYR A 179 9.41 -17.07 -9.52
N ARG A 180 9.50 -16.74 -8.23
CA ARG A 180 8.63 -17.30 -7.20
C ARG A 180 7.49 -16.33 -6.93
N PHE A 181 6.26 -16.83 -6.87
CA PHE A 181 5.12 -16.02 -6.45
C PHE A 181 5.20 -15.77 -4.93
N VAL A 182 5.24 -14.50 -4.52
CA VAL A 182 5.26 -14.11 -3.10
C VAL A 182 3.83 -13.86 -2.62
N GLY A 183 2.99 -13.24 -3.44
CA GLY A 183 1.57 -13.03 -3.14
C GLY A 183 0.98 -11.77 -3.79
N GLU A 184 -0.30 -11.55 -3.53
CA GLU A 184 -1.05 -10.36 -3.98
C GLU A 184 -0.69 -9.12 -3.16
N ALA A 185 -0.64 -7.98 -3.83
CA ALA A 185 -0.38 -6.68 -3.25
C ALA A 185 -1.46 -5.67 -3.64
N TYR A 186 -1.53 -4.60 -2.87
CA TYR A 186 -2.19 -3.37 -3.26
C TYR A 186 -1.12 -2.33 -3.60
N ILE A 187 -1.28 -1.64 -4.72
CA ILE A 187 -0.45 -0.50 -5.12
C ILE A 187 -1.39 0.67 -5.46
N TYR A 188 -1.13 1.82 -4.85
CA TYR A 188 -1.97 3.01 -5.01
C TYR A 188 -2.05 3.45 -6.48
N GLY A 189 -3.27 3.54 -7.02
CA GLY A 189 -3.52 3.95 -8.41
C GLY A 189 -3.04 2.95 -9.48
N LYS A 190 -2.85 1.68 -9.13
CA LYS A 190 -2.44 0.60 -10.06
C LYS A 190 -3.35 -0.64 -9.94
N MET A 191 -4.57 -0.46 -9.46
CA MET A 191 -5.61 -1.50 -9.40
C MET A 191 -6.54 -1.36 -10.62
N ASP A 192 -7.40 -2.35 -10.88
CA ASP A 192 -8.54 -2.23 -11.81
C ASP A 192 -8.20 -1.66 -13.20
N ASP A 193 -7.19 -2.23 -13.81
CA ASP A 193 -6.68 -1.87 -15.14
C ASP A 193 -6.12 -0.43 -15.29
N GLU A 194 -6.07 0.38 -14.23
CA GLU A 194 -5.50 1.73 -14.25
C GLU A 194 -4.01 1.76 -14.63
N ALA A 195 -3.33 0.63 -14.44
CA ALA A 195 -1.92 0.46 -14.80
C ALA A 195 -1.69 0.23 -16.30
N PHE A 196 -2.68 -0.24 -17.07
CA PHE A 196 -2.51 -0.56 -18.50
C PHE A 196 -2.53 0.68 -19.41
N GLY A 197 -2.78 1.88 -18.86
CA GLY A 197 -2.68 3.16 -19.58
C GLY A 197 -1.27 3.77 -19.60
N VAL A 198 -0.29 3.19 -18.90
CA VAL A 198 1.08 3.70 -18.78
C VAL A 198 2.02 2.78 -19.58
N HIS A 199 3.04 3.35 -20.24
CA HIS A 199 4.09 2.56 -20.91
C HIS A 199 4.68 1.54 -19.95
N CYS A 200 4.33 0.29 -20.18
CA CYS A 200 4.49 -0.81 -19.25
C CYS A 200 5.28 -1.91 -19.96
N GLN A 201 6.26 -2.52 -19.28
CA GLN A 201 7.03 -3.58 -19.90
C GLN A 201 6.24 -4.89 -19.83
N GLU A 202 5.69 -5.30 -20.97
CA GLU A 202 5.09 -6.63 -21.10
C GLU A 202 6.15 -7.71 -20.88
N GLY A 203 5.75 -8.77 -20.17
CA GLY A 203 6.64 -9.85 -19.79
C GLY A 203 5.93 -11.19 -19.73
N THR A 204 6.71 -12.26 -19.96
CA THR A 204 6.30 -13.63 -19.63
C THR A 204 7.11 -14.10 -18.43
N PHE A 205 6.42 -14.42 -17.34
CA PHE A 205 7.03 -14.88 -16.10
C PHE A 205 7.01 -16.40 -16.06
N LYS A 206 8.20 -17.00 -15.94
CA LYS A 206 8.36 -18.43 -15.66
C LYS A 206 8.25 -18.67 -14.16
N LEU A 207 7.12 -19.19 -13.71
CA LEU A 207 6.91 -19.52 -12.29
C LEU A 207 7.61 -20.84 -11.93
N LEU A 208 8.36 -20.80 -10.83
CA LEU A 208 9.11 -21.90 -10.23
C LEU A 208 8.36 -22.51 -9.04
#